data_AF-A0A0L9UPC9-F1
#
_entry.id   AF-A0A0L9UPC9-F1
#
_cell.length_a   1.000
_cell.length_b   1.000
_cell.length_c   1.000
_cell.angle_alpha   90.00
_cell.angle_beta   90.00
_cell.angle_gamma   90.00
#
_symmetry.space_group_name_H-M   'P 1'
#
loop_
_entity.id
_entity.type
_entity.pdbx_description
1 polymer ?
#
loop_
_entity_poly.entity_id
_entity_poly.type
_entity_poly.pdbx_seq_one_letter_code
_entity_poly.pdbx_strand_id
1 'polypeptide(L)'
;MNRVFGIPNFWLTVMKRKDILAELITEDDEGALQYLEDIKSCRLDDSGGFMLEFSFSCTPYFKNSKLEKKYKIDRDGPVLIKARGCVIRDEIIPYAVSWFTGQFTDKELFVKYIKMTK
;
A
#
# COMPACT_ATOMS: atom_id res chain seq x y z
N MET A 1 -17.71 -18.30 24.84
CA MET A 1 -17.42 -16.86 24.95
C MET A 1 -16.15 -16.59 24.19
N ASN A 2 -16.23 -15.96 23.01
CA ASN A 2 -15.04 -15.55 22.26
C ASN A 2 -14.45 -14.32 22.95
N ARG A 3 -13.33 -14.49 23.66
CA ARG A 3 -12.57 -13.36 24.19
C ARG A 3 -11.97 -12.61 23.00
N VAL A 4 -12.48 -11.41 22.76
CA VAL A 4 -11.83 -10.47 21.84
C VAL A 4 -10.59 -9.94 22.54
N PHE A 5 -9.40 -10.40 22.13
CA PHE A 5 -8.14 -9.79 22.54
C PHE A 5 -7.85 -8.59 21.63
N GLY A 6 -7.57 -7.44 22.23
CA GLY A 6 -7.26 -6.21 21.49
C GLY A 6 -8.47 -5.46 20.94
N ILE A 7 -8.23 -4.52 20.02
CA ILE A 7 -9.26 -3.70 19.36
C ILE A 7 -9.49 -4.28 17.95
N PRO A 8 -10.68 -4.86 17.66
CA PRO A 8 -11.00 -5.37 16.33
C PRO A 8 -10.85 -4.30 15.26
N ASN A 9 -10.33 -4.69 14.08
CA ASN A 9 -10.20 -3.82 12.91
C ASN A 9 -9.46 -2.51 13.20
N PHE A 10 -8.56 -2.48 14.18
CA PHE A 10 -7.87 -1.27 14.62
C PHE A 10 -7.21 -0.55 13.43
N TRP A 11 -6.35 -1.24 12.69
CA TRP A 11 -5.61 -0.65 11.57
C TRP A 11 -6.49 -0.27 10.39
N LEU A 12 -7.48 -1.10 10.04
CA LEU A 12 -8.46 -0.75 9.01
C LEU A 12 -9.22 0.53 9.39
N THR A 13 -9.65 0.64 10.65
CA THR A 13 -10.34 1.82 11.17
C THR A 13 -9.45 3.06 11.14
N VAL A 14 -8.18 2.92 11.54
CA VAL A 14 -7.20 4.01 11.50
C VAL A 14 -6.97 4.49 10.07
N MET A 15 -6.83 3.56 9.10
CA MET A 15 -6.62 3.92 7.69
C MET A 15 -7.85 4.57 7.06
N LYS A 16 -9.07 4.07 7.34
CA LYS A 16 -10.31 4.67 6.83
C LYS A 16 -10.64 6.05 7.43
N ARG A 17 -10.00 6.45 8.54
CA ARG A 17 -10.12 7.82 9.09
C ARG A 17 -9.27 8.85 8.36
N LYS A 18 -8.37 8.44 7.48
CA LYS A 18 -7.53 9.34 6.69
C LYS A 18 -8.08 9.38 5.27
N ASP A 19 -8.61 10.53 4.86
CA ASP A 19 -9.33 10.70 3.59
C ASP A 19 -8.57 10.10 2.40
N ILE A 20 -7.28 10.41 2.27
CA ILE A 20 -6.42 9.90 1.19
C ILE A 20 -6.32 8.37 1.20
N LEU A 21 -6.26 7.73 2.37
CA LEU A 21 -6.18 6.28 2.46
C LEU A 21 -7.55 5.64 2.28
N ALA A 22 -8.61 6.27 2.78
CA ALA A 22 -9.98 5.78 2.63
C ALA A 22 -10.39 5.69 1.16
N GLU A 23 -10.01 6.67 0.34
CA GLU A 23 -10.26 6.68 -1.11
C GLU A 23 -9.52 5.57 -1.86
N LEU A 24 -8.42 5.05 -1.30
CA LEU A 24 -7.60 4.00 -1.91
C LEU A 24 -8.02 2.59 -1.46
N ILE A 25 -8.81 2.46 -0.40
CA ILE A 25 -9.25 1.19 0.17
C ILE A 25 -10.61 0.84 -0.44
N THR A 26 -10.69 -0.32 -1.08
CA THR A 26 -11.97 -0.85 -1.59
C THR A 26 -12.52 -1.96 -0.70
N GLU A 27 -13.70 -2.46 -1.02
CA GLU A 27 -14.34 -3.58 -0.33
C GLU A 27 -13.45 -4.84 -0.22
N ASP A 28 -12.74 -5.21 -1.28
CA ASP A 28 -11.82 -6.36 -1.25
C ASP A 28 -10.63 -6.12 -0.33
N ASP A 29 -10.11 -4.89 -0.33
CA ASP A 29 -9.01 -4.49 0.55
C ASP A 29 -9.48 -4.47 2.01
N GLU A 30 -10.70 -4.01 2.29
CA GLU A 30 -11.30 -4.07 3.63
C GLU A 30 -11.35 -5.50 4.15
N GLY A 31 -11.74 -6.45 3.30
CA GLY A 31 -11.77 -7.87 3.63
C GLY A 31 -10.41 -8.40 4.10
N ALA A 32 -9.33 -8.06 3.40
CA ALA A 32 -7.97 -8.44 3.78
C ALA A 32 -7.43 -7.66 5.00
N LEU A 33 -7.70 -6.35 5.07
CA LEU A 33 -7.18 -5.46 6.10
C LEU A 33 -7.79 -5.69 7.49
N GLN A 34 -8.94 -6.37 7.58
CA GLN A 34 -9.47 -6.86 8.86
C GLN A 34 -8.51 -7.81 9.59
N TYR A 35 -7.63 -8.50 8.84
CA TYR A 35 -6.66 -9.45 9.37
C TYR A 35 -5.30 -8.80 9.70
N LEU A 36 -5.13 -7.49 9.46
CA LEU A 36 -3.90 -6.76 9.72
C LEU A 36 -3.73 -6.54 11.23
N GLU A 37 -2.66 -7.11 11.79
CA GLU A 37 -2.36 -7.07 13.22
C GLU A 37 -1.41 -5.92 13.57
N ASP A 38 -0.42 -5.63 12.72
CA ASP A 38 0.62 -4.64 13.02
C ASP A 38 1.22 -4.00 11.77
N ILE A 39 1.70 -2.75 11.91
CA ILE A 39 2.46 -2.02 10.90
C ILE A 39 3.73 -1.49 11.54
N LYS A 40 4.89 -1.93 11.05
CA LYS A 40 6.20 -1.47 11.54
C LYS A 40 6.94 -0.68 10.48
N SER A 41 7.62 0.37 10.92
CA SER A 41 8.61 1.08 10.10
C SER A 41 10.01 0.77 10.62
N CYS A 42 10.88 0.28 9.72
CA CYS A 42 12.28 -0.03 10.02
C CYS A 42 13.17 0.78 9.08
N ARG A 43 14.25 1.37 9.61
CA ARG A 43 15.27 1.97 8.73
C ARG A 43 15.94 0.88 7.90
N LEU A 44 16.14 1.15 6.61
CA LEU A 44 17.09 0.38 5.82
C LEU A 44 18.49 0.81 6.27
N ASP A 45 19.43 -0.12 6.20
CA ASP A 45 20.85 0.05 6.57
C ASP A 45 21.56 1.09 5.66
N ASP A 46 22.89 0.96 5.52
CA ASP A 46 23.84 1.92 4.93
C ASP A 46 23.45 2.51 3.56
N SER A 47 22.44 1.96 2.88
CA SER A 47 21.88 2.47 1.62
C SER A 47 20.84 3.58 1.77
N GLY A 48 20.40 3.89 2.99
CA GLY A 48 19.38 4.92 3.27
C GLY A 48 17.95 4.47 2.94
N GLY A 49 16.98 5.07 3.63
CA GLY A 49 15.55 4.80 3.45
C GLY A 49 14.89 4.01 4.59
N PHE A 50 13.69 3.49 4.32
CA PHE A 50 12.89 2.75 5.30
C PHE A 50 12.04 1.67 4.64
N MET A 51 11.62 0.71 5.46
CA MET A 51 10.71 -0.36 5.10
C MET A 51 9.47 -0.27 5.96
N LEU A 52 8.31 -0.42 5.33
CA LEU A 52 7.06 -0.73 6.02
C LEU A 52 6.83 -2.25 5.97
N GLU A 53 6.63 -2.86 7.13
CA GLU A 53 6.21 -4.25 7.30
C GLU A 53 4.77 -4.28 7.80
N PHE A 54 3.90 -4.99 7.08
CA PHE A 54 2.51 -5.21 7.43
C PHE A 54 2.36 -6.67 7.85
N SER A 55 2.01 -6.91 9.12
CA SER A 55 1.86 -8.26 9.69
C SER A 55 0.39 -8.65 9.74
N PHE A 56 0.06 -9.79 9.15
CA PHE A 56 -1.30 -10.31 9.05
C PHE A 56 -1.43 -11.63 9.80
N SER A 57 -2.59 -11.78 10.45
CA SER A 57 -3.08 -13.08 10.90
C SER A 57 -3.44 -13.98 9.70
N CYS A 58 -3.73 -15.26 9.97
CA CYS A 58 -4.17 -16.20 8.93
C CYS A 58 -5.42 -15.65 8.21
N THR A 59 -5.36 -15.56 6.89
CA THR A 59 -6.33 -14.86 6.06
C THR A 59 -6.63 -15.63 4.77
N PRO A 60 -7.88 -15.63 4.26
CA PRO A 60 -8.22 -16.35 3.03
C PRO A 60 -7.70 -15.66 1.75
N TYR A 61 -7.23 -14.42 1.85
CA TYR A 61 -6.84 -13.60 0.69
C TYR A 61 -5.43 -13.91 0.17
N PHE A 62 -4.50 -14.27 1.06
CA PHE A 62 -3.12 -14.60 0.70
C PHE A 62 -2.45 -15.47 1.76
N LYS A 63 -1.37 -16.18 1.37
CA LYS A 63 -0.66 -17.10 2.27
C LYS A 63 0.40 -16.42 3.15
N ASN A 64 0.85 -15.22 2.77
CA ASN A 64 1.92 -14.52 3.46
C ASN A 64 1.43 -13.95 4.80
N SER A 65 2.12 -14.23 5.89
CA SER A 65 1.88 -13.54 7.17
C SER A 65 2.47 -12.14 7.23
N LYS A 66 3.30 -11.77 6.24
CA LYS A 66 3.98 -10.47 6.18
C LYS A 66 4.05 -9.95 4.76
N LEU A 67 3.73 -8.67 4.59
CA LEU A 67 3.95 -7.91 3.37
C LEU A 67 4.95 -6.78 3.66
N GLU A 68 5.90 -6.57 2.75
CA GLU A 68 6.96 -5.57 2.91
C GLU A 68 6.95 -4.56 1.75
N LYS A 69 7.12 -3.29 2.11
CA LYS A 69 7.33 -2.20 1.16
C LYS A 69 8.60 -1.44 1.51
N LYS A 70 9.60 -1.49 0.63
CA LYS A 70 10.90 -0.82 0.83
C LYS A 70 11.00 0.46 0.00
N TYR A 71 11.29 1.56 0.68
CA TYR A 71 11.54 2.88 0.12
C TYR A 71 13.02 3.20 0.32
N LYS A 72 13.79 3.30 -0.76
CA LYS A 72 15.11 3.93 -0.67
C LYS A 72 14.94 5.42 -0.87
N ILE A 73 15.64 6.24 -0.10
CA ILE A 73 15.58 7.70 -0.26
C ILE A 73 16.83 8.12 -1.02
N ASP A 74 16.65 8.69 -2.21
CA ASP A 74 17.72 9.35 -2.97
C ASP A 74 17.53 10.88 -2.91
N ARG A 75 18.43 11.65 -3.54
CA ARG A 75 18.38 13.12 -3.59
C ARG A 75 17.06 13.64 -4.18
N ASP A 76 16.44 12.87 -5.06
CA ASP A 76 15.18 13.20 -5.73
C ASP A 76 13.94 12.65 -5.00
N GLY A 77 14.10 12.06 -3.81
CA GLY A 77 13.02 11.54 -2.98
C GLY A 77 12.98 10.00 -2.86
N PRO A 78 11.91 9.44 -2.28
CA PRO A 78 11.80 8.01 -2.05
C PRO A 78 11.51 7.22 -3.34
N VAL A 79 12.38 6.26 -3.68
CA VAL A 79 12.26 5.29 -4.77
C VAL A 79 11.79 3.93 -4.25
N LEU A 80 10.79 3.36 -4.93
CA LEU A 80 10.30 2.03 -4.65
C LEU A 80 11.20 0.95 -5.28
N ILE A 81 11.72 0.02 -4.48
CA ILE A 81 12.71 -0.95 -5.01
C ILE A 81 12.19 -2.37 -5.11
N LYS A 82 11.23 -2.76 -4.27
CA LYS A 82 10.70 -4.11 -4.30
C LYS A 82 9.37 -4.21 -3.58
N ALA A 83 8.39 -4.78 -4.24
CA ALA A 83 7.21 -5.36 -3.62
C ALA A 83 7.28 -6.87 -3.89
N ARG A 84 7.26 -7.69 -2.84
CA ARG A 84 7.07 -9.15 -2.97
C ARG A 84 5.87 -9.53 -2.10
N GLY A 85 4.87 -10.14 -2.73
CA GLY A 85 3.54 -10.36 -2.17
C GLY A 85 2.51 -9.66 -3.05
N CYS A 86 1.49 -10.41 -3.47
CA CYS A 86 0.53 -10.06 -4.53
C CYS A 86 -0.05 -8.65 -4.42
N VAL A 87 -0.17 -8.03 -5.59
CA VAL A 87 -0.94 -6.81 -5.82
C VAL A 87 -2.43 -7.18 -5.68
N ILE A 88 -3.20 -6.45 -4.87
CA ILE A 88 -4.66 -6.69 -4.72
C ILE A 88 -5.44 -6.17 -5.94
N ARG A 89 -4.79 -5.44 -6.87
CA ARG A 89 -5.33 -5.15 -8.21
C ARG A 89 -4.22 -5.15 -9.27
N ASP A 90 -4.23 -6.15 -10.13
CA ASP A 90 -3.53 -6.09 -11.41
C ASP A 90 -4.15 -5.01 -12.27
N GLU A 91 -3.50 -3.85 -12.36
CA GLU A 91 -3.27 -3.11 -13.61
C GLU A 91 -2.30 -1.97 -13.31
N ILE A 92 -1.02 -2.18 -13.65
CA ILE A 92 0.02 -1.16 -13.47
C ILE A 92 -0.25 -0.07 -14.51
N ILE A 93 -0.84 1.04 -14.07
CA ILE A 93 -0.81 2.30 -14.84
C ILE A 93 0.68 2.68 -14.97
N PRO A 94 1.23 2.75 -16.20
CA PRO A 94 2.58 3.26 -16.40
C PRO A 94 2.69 4.65 -15.76
N TYR A 95 3.79 4.91 -15.04
CA TYR A 95 4.03 6.19 -14.36
C TYR A 95 3.15 6.49 -13.14
N ALA A 96 2.42 5.51 -12.57
CA ALA A 96 1.65 5.69 -11.33
C ALA A 96 2.46 6.33 -10.19
N VAL A 97 3.76 6.00 -10.11
CA VAL A 97 4.70 6.60 -9.15
C VAL A 97 4.96 8.08 -9.47
N SER A 98 5.12 8.46 -10.74
CA SER A 98 5.32 9.85 -11.17
C SER A 98 4.06 10.71 -11.00
N TRP A 99 2.87 10.11 -11.13
CA TRP A 99 1.59 10.76 -10.83
C TRP A 99 1.40 11.01 -9.34
N PHE A 100 1.66 9.99 -8.51
CA PHE A 100 1.54 10.10 -7.05
C PHE A 100 2.53 11.12 -6.45
N THR A 101 3.69 11.28 -7.09
CA THR A 101 4.75 12.20 -6.64
C THR A 101 4.65 13.60 -7.25
N GLY A 102 3.65 13.87 -8.12
CA GLY A 102 3.47 15.17 -8.77
C GLY A 102 4.57 15.53 -9.78
N GLN A 103 5.43 14.57 -10.15
CA GLN A 103 6.51 14.73 -11.11
C GLN A 103 6.02 14.75 -12.57
N PHE A 104 4.72 14.61 -12.79
CA PHE A 104 4.07 14.64 -14.09
C PHE A 104 2.97 15.72 -14.11
N THR A 105 3.18 16.82 -14.86
CA THR A 105 2.27 17.97 -14.90
C THR A 105 1.35 18.02 -16.13
N ASP A 106 1.53 17.10 -17.08
CA ASP A 106 0.78 17.10 -18.34
C ASP A 106 -0.56 16.35 -18.21
N LYS A 107 -1.63 17.14 -18.09
CA LYS A 107 -3.01 16.65 -17.95
C LYS A 107 -3.59 16.05 -19.24
N GLU A 108 -3.08 16.38 -20.41
CA GLU A 108 -3.62 15.88 -21.68
C GLU A 108 -3.21 14.42 -21.94
N LEU A 109 -1.99 14.05 -21.54
CA LEU A 109 -1.51 12.67 -21.58
C LEU A 109 -2.37 11.74 -20.71
N PHE A 110 -2.78 12.19 -19.52
CA PHE A 110 -3.66 11.42 -18.64
C PHE A 110 -5.01 11.09 -19.30
N VAL A 111 -5.66 12.12 -19.87
CA VAL A 111 -6.96 11.96 -20.54
C VAL A 111 -6.85 11.04 -21.75
N LYS A 112 -5.72 11.06 -22.47
CA LYS A 112 -5.45 10.16 -23.59
C LYS A 112 -5.29 8.71 -23.14
N TYR A 113 -4.58 8.44 -22.04
CA TYR A 113 -4.38 7.08 -21.54
C TYR A 113 -5.68 6.45 -21.02
N ILE A 114 -6.48 7.20 -20.27
CA ILE A 114 -7.78 6.73 -19.77
C ILE A 114 -8.75 6.38 -20.92
N LYS A 115 -8.60 7.02 -22.09
CA LYS A 115 -9.40 6.74 -23.29
C LYS A 115 -8.88 5.56 -24.12
N MET A 116 -7.64 5.12 -23.94
CA MET A 116 -7.03 3.99 -24.67
C MET A 116 -7.25 2.64 -23.98
N THR A 117 -7.58 2.64 -22.68
CA THR A 117 -7.86 1.44 -21.87
C THR A 117 -9.36 1.15 -21.71
N LYS A 118 -10.21 1.74 -22.55
CA LYS A 118 -11.62 1.38 -22.78
C LYS A 118 -11.81 1.06 -24.24
#